data_AF-A0AAD6ZUS1-F1
#
_entry.id   AF-A0AAD6ZUS1-F1
#
_cell.length_a   1.000
_cell.length_b   1.000
_cell.length_c   1.000
_cell.angle_alpha   90.00
_cell.angle_beta   90.00
_cell.angle_gamma   90.00
#
_symmetry.space_group_name_H-M   'P 1'
#
loop_
_entity.id
_entity.type
_entity.pdbx_description
1 polymer ?
#
loop_
_entity_poly.entity_id
_entity_poly.type
_entity_poly.pdbx_seq_one_letter_code
_entity_poly.pdbx_strand_id
1 'polypeptide(L)' 'CTVNVQHNCMDSHCAATASIPLYQERTKTVQTIARIAHTQNLYDLVLNTAQMRDTVLVQ' A
#
# COMPACT_ATOMS: atom_id res chain seq x y z
N CYS A 1 9.24 -12.06 5.24
CA CYS A 1 8.46 -12.21 3.98
C CYS A 1 7.21 -11.33 4.02
N THR A 2 7.31 -10.08 3.57
CA THR A 2 6.14 -9.19 3.42
C THR A 2 5.66 -9.31 1.99
N VAL A 3 4.53 -10.00 1.78
CA VAL A 3 3.92 -10.13 0.45
C VAL A 3 3.35 -8.78 0.07
N ASN A 4 3.92 -8.16 -0.97
CA ASN A 4 3.49 -6.84 -1.42
C ASN A 4 2.38 -6.99 -2.47
N VAL A 5 1.15 -7.03 -1.99
CA VAL A 5 -0.05 -7.11 -2.83
C VAL A 5 -0.57 -5.70 -3.10
N GLN A 6 -0.77 -5.36 -4.37
CA GLN A 6 -1.27 -4.05 -4.80
C GLN A 6 -2.48 -4.23 -5.73
N HIS A 7 -3.24 -3.17 -5.98
CA HIS A 7 -4.30 -3.15 -7.01
C HIS A 7 -4.41 -1.76 -7.63
N ASN A 8 -5.18 -1.63 -8.71
CA ASN A 8 -5.48 -0.31 -9.24
C ASN A 8 -6.52 0.39 -8.35
N CYS A 9 -6.05 1.31 -7.52
CA CYS A 9 -6.89 2.07 -6.59
C CYS A 9 -7.93 2.96 -7.29
N MET A 10 -7.60 3.46 -8.49
CA MET A 10 -8.47 4.35 -9.26
C MET A 10 -9.66 3.56 -9.82
N ASP A 11 -9.39 2.42 -10.46
CA ASP A 11 -10.44 1.54 -10.98
C ASP A 11 -11.27 0.90 -9.85
N SER A 12 -10.63 0.62 -8.71
CA SER A 12 -11.28 0.04 -7.52
C SER A 12 -11.99 1.09 -6.64
N HIS A 13 -12.07 2.35 -7.08
CA HIS A 13 -12.77 3.45 -6.37
C HIS A 13 -12.36 3.58 -4.89
N CYS A 14 -11.08 3.37 -4.59
CA CYS A 14 -10.59 3.44 -3.22
C CYS A 14 -10.64 4.88 -2.71
N ALA A 15 -11.17 5.08 -1.50
CA ALA A 15 -11.40 6.41 -0.94
C ALA A 15 -10.32 6.80 0.08
N ALA A 16 -9.93 8.08 0.09
CA ALA A 16 -9.16 8.65 1.19
C ALA A 16 -10.07 8.83 2.41
N THR A 17 -9.93 7.98 3.42
CA THR A 17 -10.83 7.98 4.59
C THR A 17 -10.18 8.50 5.87
N ALA A 18 -8.86 8.65 5.89
CA ALA A 18 -8.12 9.14 7.05
C ALA A 18 -6.90 9.96 6.63
N SER A 19 -6.37 10.76 7.56
CA SER A 19 -5.07 11.43 7.42
C SER A 19 -4.12 10.89 8.47
N ILE A 20 -2.92 10.48 8.05
CA ILE A 20 -1.89 9.94 8.94
C ILE A 20 -0.63 10.82 8.92
N PRO A 21 0.11 10.93 10.03
CA PRO A 21 1.38 11.64 10.05
C PRO A 21 2.40 10.94 9.15
N LEU A 22 3.10 11.72 8.32
CA LEU A 22 4.17 11.24 7.47
C LEU A 22 5.41 10.99 8.34
N TYR A 23 5.97 9.78 8.24
CA TYR A 23 7.26 9.46 8.84
C TYR A 23 8.34 9.61 7.78
N GLN A 24 9.33 10.46 8.04
CA GLN A 24 10.52 10.64 7.20
C GLN A 24 11.73 10.20 8.01
N GLU A 25 12.59 9.35 7.44
CA GLU A 25 13.77 8.81 8.15
C GLU A 25 13.42 8.19 9.52
N ARG A 26 12.24 7.57 9.63
CA ARG A 26 11.66 7.01 10.88
C ARG A 26 11.28 8.05 11.95
N THR A 27 11.37 9.33 11.64
CA THR A 27 10.92 10.42 12.52
C THR A 27 9.51 10.86 12.13
N LYS A 28 8.63 10.99 13.12
CA LYS A 28 7.28 11.52 12.91
C LYS A 28 7.37 12.99 12.56
N THR A 29 6.80 13.38 11.43
CA THR A 29 6.78 14.79 10.99
C THR A 29 5.42 15.43 11.28
N VAL A 30 5.36 16.76 11.12
CA VAL A 30 4.10 17.54 11.21
C VAL A 30 3.27 17.39 9.94
N GLN A 31 3.88 16.93 8.84
CA GLN A 31 3.17 16.70 7.58
C GLN A 31 2.25 15.49 7.71
N THR A 32 1.09 15.56 7.06
CA THR A 32 0.14 14.45 7.00
C THR A 32 -0.09 14.04 5.55
N ILE A 33 -0.37 12.76 5.36
CA ILE A 33 -0.77 12.21 4.06
C ILE A 33 -2.15 11.58 4.17
N ALA A 34 -2.89 11.63 3.07
CA ALA A 34 -4.15 10.92 2.95
C ALA A 34 -3.89 9.40 2.96
N ARG A 35 -4.57 8.69 3.86
CA ARG A 35 -4.59 7.23 3.93
C ARG A 35 -5.78 6.73 3.12
N ILE A 36 -5.47 6.01 2.06
CA ILE A 36 -6.46 5.33 1.22
C ILE A 36 -6.98 4.10 1.96
N ALA A 37 -8.29 3.93 2.02
CA ALA A 37 -8.93 2.71 2.47
C ALA A 37 -9.33 1.86 1.27
N HIS A 38 -8.78 0.65 1.24
CA HIS A 38 -9.05 -0.36 0.23
C HIS A 38 -10.25 -1.21 0.67
N THR A 39 -11.46 -0.70 0.46
CA THR A 39 -12.70 -1.37 0.88
C THR A 39 -13.34 -2.20 -0.23
N GLN A 40 -12.94 -1.99 -1.49
CA GLN A 40 -13.52 -2.66 -2.65
C GLN A 40 -12.47 -3.46 -3.42
N ASN A 41 -12.94 -4.62 -3.89
CA ASN A 41 -12.28 -5.55 -4.80
C ASN A 41 -10.92 -6.14 -4.32
N LEU A 42 -11.03 -7.24 -3.57
CA LEU A 42 -9.92 -8.12 -3.17
C LEU A 42 -9.55 -9.16 -4.24
N TYR A 43 -10.16 -9.12 -5.44
CA TYR A 43 -9.93 -10.12 -6.49
C TYR A 43 -9.00 -9.61 -7.60
N ASP A 44 -8.80 -8.30 -7.73
CA ASP A 44 -7.88 -7.70 -8.70
C ASP A 44 -6.53 -7.36 -8.04
N LEU A 45 -5.95 -8.36 -7.39
CA LEU A 45 -4.71 -8.24 -6.64
C LEU A 45 -3.52 -8.56 -7.55
N VAL A 46 -2.68 -7.56 -7.77
CA VAL A 46 -1.40 -7.68 -8.46
C VAL A 46 -0.30 -7.90 -7.42
N LEU A 47 0.39 -9.03 -7.53
CA LEU A 47 1.56 -9.30 -6.71
C LEU A 47 2.76 -8.52 -7.27
N ASN A 48 3.26 -7.54 -6.52
CA ASN A 48 4.44 -6.78 -6.93
C ASN A 48 5.71 -7.45 -6.40
N THR A 49 6.19 -8.44 -7.15
CA THR A 49 7.43 -9.18 -6.86
C THR A 49 8.68 -8.31 -6.91
N ALA A 50 8.69 -7.25 -7.73
CA ALA A 50 9.83 -6.33 -7.85
C ALA A 50 10.12 -5.53 -6.57
N GLN A 51 9.12 -5.34 -5.72
CA GLN A 51 9.23 -4.59 -4.46
C GLN A 51 9.26 -5.48 -3.21
N MET A 52 9.21 -6.80 -3.37
CA MET A 52 9.30 -7.73 -2.25
C MET A 52 10.76 -7.87 -1.81
N ARG A 53 11.12 -7.28 -0.66
CA ARG A 53 12.50 -7.31 -0.11
C ARG A 53 12.97 -8.69 0.37
N ASP A 54 12.08 -9.68 0.43
CA ASP A 54 12.27 -10.97 1.12
C ASP A 54 11.94 -12.19 0.25
N THR A 55 11.95 -12.09 -1.08
CA THR A 55 11.63 -13.24 -1.94
C THR A 55 12.88 -13.91 -2.47
N VAL A 56 13.38 -14.89 -1.71
CA VAL A 56 14.34 -15.89 -2.22
C VAL A 56 13.64 -16.91 -3.12
N LEU A 57 12.31 -17.03 -3.05
CA LEU A 57 11.53 -18.03 -3.78
C LEU A 57 10.16 -17.47 -4.15
N VAL A 58 9.98 -17.04 -5.40
CA VAL A 58 8.67 -16.97 -6.05
C VAL A 58 8.85 -17.78 -7.33
N GLN A 59 8.44 -19.05 -7.29
CA GLN A 59 8.38 -19.95 -8.44
C GLN A 59 6.98 -19.94 -9.02
#